data_AF-A0A5C1AE30-F1
#
_entry.id   AF-A0A5C1AE30-F1
#
_cell.length_a   1.000
_cell.length_b   1.000
_cell.length_c   1.000
_cell.angle_alpha   90.00
_cell.angle_beta   90.00
_cell.angle_gamma   90.00
#
_symmetry.space_group_name_H-M   'P 1'
#
loop_
_entity.id
_entity.type
_entity.pdbx_description
1 polymer ?
#
loop_
_entity_poly.entity_id
_entity_poly.type
_entity_poly.pdbx_seq_one_letter_code
_entity_poly.pdbx_strand_id
1 'polypeptide(L)'
;MTDHDRRDWIDALSARYLDALDRDDFDAQEELWALAAQHADLETAFRELHEGLLEEEAAKATAAVTDAVESHLKSATIVREPTGPVTFADVADELFRHTPGGLPPEAHALNAKLREAKEPLPADLGLSGLIAFAEAKFGAASRDYWRAFREAALTVRMRANSQSAEYQLAARRAPKPEDRP
;
A
#
# COMPACT_ATOMS: atom_id res chain seq x y z
N MET A 1 20.05 38.13 -11.14
CA MET A 1 18.83 37.80 -10.39
C MET A 1 19.25 37.52 -8.97
N THR A 2 18.68 38.21 -7.97
CA THR A 2 18.93 37.88 -6.57
C THR A 2 18.20 36.59 -6.21
N ASP A 3 18.55 35.95 -5.09
CA ASP A 3 17.84 34.74 -4.66
C ASP A 3 16.37 35.02 -4.30
N HIS A 4 16.04 36.26 -3.92
CA HIS A 4 14.66 36.67 -3.70
C HIS A 4 13.88 36.76 -5.02
N ASP A 5 14.45 37.44 -6.03
CA ASP A 5 13.84 37.54 -7.37
C ASP A 5 13.63 36.15 -8.00
N ARG A 6 14.55 35.20 -7.72
CA ARG A 6 14.44 33.81 -8.20
C ARG A 6 13.23 33.11 -7.60
N ARG A 7 13.00 33.27 -6.30
CA ARG A 7 11.86 32.63 -5.61
C ARG A 7 10.54 33.18 -6.11
N ASP A 8 10.43 34.50 -6.18
CA ASP A 8 9.21 35.16 -6.67
C ASP A 8 8.89 34.74 -8.11
N TRP A 9 9.92 34.53 -8.94
CA TRP A 9 9.76 34.00 -10.30
C TRP A 9 9.28 32.54 -10.33
N ILE A 10 9.85 31.66 -9.50
CA ILE A 10 9.40 30.26 -9.38
C ILE A 10 7.96 30.19 -8.87
N ASP A 11 7.61 31.00 -7.86
CA ASP A 11 6.27 31.04 -7.28
C ASP A 11 5.24 31.49 -8.33
N ALA A 12 5.56 32.53 -9.11
CA ALA A 12 4.70 33.00 -10.19
C ALA A 12 4.47 31.95 -11.28
N LEU A 13 5.52 31.21 -11.67
CA LEU A 13 5.39 30.16 -12.68
C LEU A 13 4.67 28.93 -12.16
N SER A 14 4.86 28.57 -10.90
CA SER A 14 4.12 27.50 -10.23
C SER A 14 2.63 27.81 -10.17
N ALA A 15 2.25 29.05 -9.85
CA ALA A 15 0.86 29.49 -9.87
C ALA A 15 0.24 29.42 -11.28
N ARG A 16 1.01 29.80 -12.31
CA ARG A 16 0.56 29.70 -13.71
C ARG A 16 0.40 28.23 -14.16
N TYR A 17 1.26 27.34 -13.68
CA TYR A 17 1.14 25.91 -13.97
C TYR A 17 -0.12 25.29 -13.33
N LEU A 18 -0.44 25.63 -12.07
CA LEU A 18 -1.70 25.23 -11.44
C LEU A 18 -2.93 25.71 -12.22
N ASP A 19 -2.91 26.98 -12.64
CA ASP A 19 -3.99 27.58 -13.42
C ASP A 19 -4.17 26.92 -14.81
N ALA A 20 -3.07 26.41 -15.40
CA ALA A 20 -3.11 25.62 -16.63
C ALA A 20 -3.64 24.19 -16.40
N LEU A 21 -3.33 23.58 -15.25
CA LEU A 21 -3.90 22.29 -14.85
C LEU A 21 -5.42 22.39 -14.63
N ASP A 22 -5.88 23.40 -13.89
CA ASP A 22 -7.30 23.63 -13.61
C ASP A 22 -8.16 23.84 -14.87
N ARG A 23 -7.54 24.22 -15.99
CA ARG A 23 -8.21 24.47 -17.28
C ARG A 23 -7.97 23.39 -18.32
N ASP A 24 -7.24 22.32 -17.98
CA ASP A 24 -6.79 21.32 -18.95
C ASP A 24 -6.02 21.94 -20.15
N ASP A 25 -5.29 23.02 -19.93
CA ASP A 25 -4.51 23.71 -20.96
C ASP A 25 -3.16 23.01 -21.17
N PHE A 26 -3.20 21.93 -21.94
CA PHE A 26 -2.02 21.08 -22.20
C PHE A 26 -0.90 21.83 -22.93
N ASP A 27 -1.23 22.77 -23.81
CA ASP A 27 -0.25 23.56 -24.54
C ASP A 27 0.54 24.46 -23.56
N ALA A 28 -0.16 25.15 -22.66
CA ALA A 28 0.49 25.94 -21.62
C ALA A 28 1.32 25.07 -20.65
N GLN A 29 0.86 23.86 -20.32
CA GLN A 29 1.63 22.92 -19.50
C GLN A 29 2.94 22.50 -20.20
N GLU A 30 2.88 22.16 -21.49
CA GLU A 30 4.07 21.77 -22.27
C GLU A 30 5.08 22.92 -22.35
N GLU A 31 4.63 24.15 -22.63
CA GLU A 31 5.51 25.33 -22.65
C GLU A 31 6.21 25.55 -21.29
N LEU A 32 5.47 25.40 -20.20
CA LEU A 32 5.99 25.59 -18.84
C LEU A 32 6.99 24.49 -18.47
N TRP A 33 6.74 23.23 -18.86
CA TRP A 33 7.69 22.13 -18.65
C TRP A 33 8.95 22.26 -19.54
N ALA A 34 8.81 22.74 -20.77
CA ALA A 34 9.94 23.04 -21.65
C ALA A 34 10.82 24.19 -21.10
N LEU A 35 10.20 25.17 -20.43
CA LEU A 35 10.91 26.20 -19.69
C LEU A 35 11.60 25.60 -18.46
N ALA A 36 10.91 24.77 -17.68
CA ALA A 36 11.47 24.10 -16.50
C ALA A 36 12.67 23.20 -16.82
N ALA A 37 12.68 22.52 -17.97
CA ALA A 37 13.82 21.71 -18.42
C ALA A 37 15.14 22.49 -18.56
N GLN A 38 15.07 23.82 -18.64
CA GLN A 38 16.25 24.71 -18.70
C GLN A 38 16.65 25.26 -17.31
N HIS A 39 15.81 25.05 -16.29
CA HIS A 39 15.93 25.62 -14.95
C HIS A 39 15.64 24.55 -13.87
N ALA A 40 16.71 23.93 -13.34
CA ALA A 40 16.60 22.78 -12.44
C ALA A 40 15.79 23.06 -11.14
N ASP A 41 15.83 24.30 -10.66
CA ASP A 41 15.06 24.79 -9.53
C ASP A 41 13.55 24.83 -9.82
N LEU A 42 13.18 25.31 -11.01
CA LEU A 42 11.80 25.31 -11.47
C LEU A 42 11.29 23.88 -11.76
N GLU A 43 12.13 23.05 -12.38
CA GLU A 43 11.81 21.63 -12.62
C GLU A 43 11.53 20.88 -11.31
N THR A 44 12.33 21.14 -10.27
CA THR A 44 12.11 20.55 -8.95
C THR A 44 10.79 21.01 -8.37
N ALA A 45 10.50 22.32 -8.39
CA ALA A 45 9.25 22.87 -7.88
C ALA A 45 8.02 22.28 -8.59
N PHE A 46 8.06 22.11 -9.91
CA PHE A 46 6.95 21.52 -10.67
C PHE A 46 6.74 20.05 -10.37
N ARG A 47 7.82 19.28 -10.19
CA ARG A 47 7.71 17.86 -9.79
C ARG A 47 7.08 17.72 -8.41
N GLU A 48 7.56 18.48 -7.43
CA GLU A 48 7.02 18.46 -6.07
C GLU A 48 5.53 18.84 -6.05
N LEU A 49 5.16 19.88 -6.80
CA LEU A 49 3.78 20.31 -6.93
C LEU A 49 2.90 19.25 -7.60
N HIS A 50 3.36 18.66 -8.70
CA HIS A 50 2.60 17.65 -9.43
C HIS A 50 2.44 16.36 -8.62
N GLU A 51 3.48 15.94 -7.90
CA GLU A 51 3.41 14.81 -6.97
C GLU A 51 2.37 15.07 -5.86
N GLY A 52 2.40 16.26 -5.25
CA GLY A 52 1.41 16.65 -4.24
C GLY A 52 -0.03 16.68 -4.75
N LEU A 53 -0.24 17.08 -6.01
CA LEU A 53 -1.56 17.04 -6.64
C LEU A 53 -2.06 15.62 -6.87
N LEU A 54 -1.20 14.71 -7.35
CA LEU A 54 -1.56 13.31 -7.53
C LEU A 54 -1.95 12.64 -6.20
N GLU A 55 -1.24 12.97 -5.11
CA GLU A 55 -1.60 12.52 -3.76
C GLU A 55 -2.96 13.07 -3.32
N GLU A 56 -3.23 14.36 -3.56
CA GLU A 56 -4.51 14.99 -3.22
C GLU A 56 -5.68 14.39 -4.02
N GLU A 57 -5.49 14.16 -5.32
CA GLU A 57 -6.49 13.53 -6.19
C GLU A 57 -6.78 12.09 -5.77
N ALA A 58 -5.75 11.31 -5.43
CA ALA A 58 -5.92 9.96 -4.90
C ALA A 58 -6.72 9.97 -3.58
N ALA A 59 -6.46 10.94 -2.70
CA ALA A 59 -7.21 11.12 -1.46
C ALA A 59 -8.68 11.48 -1.74
N LYS A 60 -8.95 12.43 -2.64
CA LYS A 60 -10.31 12.84 -3.05
C LYS A 60 -11.09 11.68 -3.68
N ALA A 61 -10.45 10.92 -4.57
CA ALA A 61 -11.06 9.75 -5.20
C ALA A 61 -11.45 8.70 -4.15
N THR A 62 -10.58 8.45 -3.17
CA THR A 62 -10.88 7.48 -2.10
C THR A 62 -12.02 7.95 -1.20
N ALA A 63 -12.10 9.25 -0.90
CA ALA A 63 -13.22 9.83 -0.17
C ALA A 63 -14.54 9.68 -0.94
N ALA A 64 -14.56 9.98 -2.24
CA ALA A 64 -15.74 9.83 -3.08
C ALA A 64 -16.22 8.36 -3.18
N VAL A 65 -15.28 7.42 -3.29
CA VAL A 65 -15.60 5.97 -3.27
C VAL A 65 -16.19 5.56 -1.93
N THR A 66 -15.64 6.05 -0.81
CA THR A 66 -16.15 5.78 0.54
C THR A 66 -17.58 6.29 0.70
N ASP A 67 -17.83 7.54 0.32
CA ASP A 67 -19.16 8.16 0.39
C ASP A 67 -20.18 7.42 -0.50
N ALA A 68 -19.77 6.99 -1.70
CA ALA A 68 -20.60 6.20 -2.59
C ALA A 68 -20.93 4.82 -2.00
N VAL A 69 -19.96 4.15 -1.38
CA VAL A 69 -20.15 2.85 -0.72
C VAL A 69 -21.10 2.98 0.48
N GLU A 70 -20.93 4.01 1.31
CA GLU A 70 -21.81 4.24 2.48
C GLU A 70 -23.24 4.61 2.07
N SER A 71 -23.41 5.40 1.01
CA SER A 71 -24.72 5.82 0.50
C SER A 71 -25.49 4.66 -0.13
N HIS A 72 -24.81 3.79 -0.88
CA HIS A 72 -25.45 2.77 -1.71
C HIS A 72 -25.47 1.35 -1.12
N LEU A 73 -24.66 1.05 -0.10
CA LEU A 73 -24.59 -0.29 0.52
C LEU A 73 -24.87 -0.25 2.03
N LYS A 74 -26.12 0.05 2.41
CA LYS A 74 -26.62 0.02 3.80
C LYS A 74 -26.50 -1.36 4.51
N SER A 75 -26.06 -2.40 3.81
CA SER A 75 -25.95 -3.78 4.29
C SER A 75 -24.51 -4.31 4.36
N ALA A 76 -23.49 -3.49 4.02
CA ALA A 76 -22.11 -3.94 4.00
C ALA A 76 -21.50 -3.90 5.41
N THR A 77 -21.46 -5.05 6.08
CA THR A 77 -20.65 -5.25 7.28
C THR A 77 -19.18 -5.23 6.87
N ILE A 78 -18.48 -4.12 7.13
CA ILE A 78 -17.03 -4.02 6.93
C ILE A 78 -16.34 -4.92 7.96
N VAL A 79 -15.89 -6.08 7.52
CA VAL A 79 -15.02 -6.96 8.30
C VAL A 79 -13.61 -6.38 8.24
N ARG A 80 -13.19 -5.72 9.32
CA ARG A 80 -11.81 -5.26 9.51
C ARG A 80 -10.96 -6.45 9.92
N GLU A 81 -10.26 -7.08 8.96
CA GLU A 81 -9.18 -8.02 9.31
C GLU A 81 -7.99 -7.23 9.91
N PRO A 82 -7.28 -7.82 10.89
CA PRO A 82 -6.39 -7.06 11.75
C PRO A 82 -5.16 -6.53 11.00
N THR A 83 -4.94 -5.22 11.09
CA THR A 83 -3.70 -4.49 10.77
C THR A 83 -2.57 -4.90 11.71
N GLY A 84 -2.17 -6.16 11.69
CA GLY A 84 -0.98 -6.69 12.35
C GLY A 84 0.12 -6.98 11.33
N PRO A 85 1.38 -7.16 11.76
CA PRO A 85 2.42 -7.69 10.87
C PRO A 85 1.97 -9.04 10.32
N VAL A 86 2.07 -9.24 9.00
CA VAL A 86 1.69 -10.50 8.34
C VAL A 86 2.36 -11.66 9.06
N THR A 87 1.58 -12.61 9.55
CA THR A 87 2.04 -13.75 10.35
C THR A 87 2.17 -15.03 9.52
N PHE A 88 2.89 -16.01 10.06
CA PHE A 88 2.98 -17.33 9.45
C PHE A 88 1.61 -17.97 9.28
N ALA A 89 0.69 -17.70 10.20
CA ALA A 89 -0.69 -18.15 10.11
C ALA A 89 -1.42 -17.55 8.90
N ASP A 90 -1.28 -16.24 8.65
CA ASP A 90 -1.94 -15.56 7.53
C ASP A 90 -1.47 -16.13 6.18
N VAL A 91 -0.18 -16.41 6.07
CA VAL A 91 0.40 -17.02 4.86
C VAL A 91 -0.03 -18.48 4.70
N ALA A 92 -0.08 -19.24 5.79
CA ALA A 92 -0.53 -20.63 5.77
C ALA A 92 -2.04 -20.74 5.44
N ASP A 93 -2.85 -19.77 5.89
CA ASP A 93 -4.25 -19.65 5.52
C ASP A 93 -4.41 -19.29 4.04
N GLU A 94 -3.63 -18.35 3.51
CA GLU A 94 -3.65 -18.00 2.09
C GLU A 94 -3.21 -19.18 1.20
N LEU A 95 -2.14 -19.89 1.61
CA LEU A 95 -1.69 -21.10 0.92
C LEU A 95 -2.76 -22.19 0.96
N PHE A 96 -3.54 -22.30 2.03
CA PHE A 96 -4.66 -23.24 2.10
C PHE A 96 -5.80 -22.83 1.16
N ARG A 97 -6.16 -21.54 1.11
CA ARG A 97 -7.20 -20.99 0.22
C ARG A 97 -6.84 -21.18 -1.26
N HIS A 98 -5.56 -21.04 -1.59
CA HIS A 98 -5.04 -21.21 -2.94
C HIS A 98 -4.07 -22.38 -3.02
N THR A 99 -4.48 -23.54 -2.48
CA THR A 99 -3.66 -24.76 -2.45
C THR A 99 -3.20 -25.11 -3.86
N PRO A 100 -1.89 -25.03 -4.18
CA PRO A 100 -1.41 -25.49 -5.46
C PRO A 100 -1.63 -27.00 -5.58
N GLY A 101 -2.14 -27.44 -6.73
CA GLY A 101 -2.40 -28.85 -6.98
C GLY A 101 -1.11 -29.67 -6.86
N GLY A 102 -1.10 -30.66 -5.97
CA GLY A 102 0.03 -31.59 -5.81
C GLY A 102 0.86 -31.44 -4.54
N LEU A 103 0.42 -30.69 -3.52
CA LEU A 103 1.10 -30.71 -2.22
C LEU A 103 1.00 -32.09 -1.54
N PRO A 104 2.10 -32.65 -1.02
CA PRO A 104 2.07 -33.95 -0.34
C PRO A 104 1.30 -33.88 0.99
N PRO A 105 0.74 -34.99 1.50
CA PRO A 105 0.03 -35.04 2.78
C PRO A 105 0.80 -34.44 3.97
N GLU A 106 2.12 -34.61 3.97
CA GLU A 106 3.04 -34.05 4.97
C GLU A 106 3.06 -32.51 4.97
N ALA A 107 2.90 -31.89 3.80
CA ALA A 107 2.81 -30.45 3.66
C ALA A 107 1.50 -29.89 4.26
N HIS A 108 0.41 -30.66 4.23
CA HIS A 108 -0.84 -30.26 4.89
C HIS A 108 -0.71 -30.27 6.42
N ALA A 109 0.01 -31.26 6.98
CA ALA A 109 0.27 -31.32 8.42
C ALA A 109 1.17 -30.17 8.89
N LEU A 110 2.20 -29.81 8.11
CA LEU A 110 3.04 -28.64 8.38
C LEU A 110 2.23 -27.34 8.27
N ASN A 111 1.40 -27.21 7.24
CA ASN A 111 0.55 -26.03 7.05
C ASN A 111 -0.44 -25.86 8.22
N ALA A 112 -1.03 -26.94 8.72
CA ALA A 112 -1.91 -26.90 9.89
C ALA A 112 -1.19 -26.35 11.13
N LYS A 113 0.08 -26.74 11.36
CA LYS A 113 0.90 -26.18 12.44
C LYS A 113 1.21 -24.70 12.23
N LEU A 114 1.51 -24.29 11.00
CA LEU A 114 1.83 -22.89 10.68
C LEU A 114 0.60 -21.98 10.83
N ARG A 115 -0.61 -22.48 10.60
CA ARG A 115 -1.87 -21.76 10.84
C ARG A 115 -2.11 -21.38 12.31
N GLU A 116 -1.44 -22.05 13.24
CA GLU A 116 -1.51 -21.72 14.67
C GLU A 116 -0.41 -20.71 15.09
N ALA A 117 0.58 -20.48 14.22
CA ALA A 117 1.73 -19.63 14.53
C ALA A 117 1.42 -18.14 14.28
N LYS A 118 1.13 -17.42 15.37
CA LYS A 118 0.86 -15.96 15.38
C LYS A 118 2.11 -15.09 15.25
N GLU A 119 3.23 -15.68 14.86
CA GLU A 119 4.49 -14.97 14.78
C GLU A 119 4.58 -14.17 13.48
N PRO A 120 5.13 -12.95 13.51
CA PRO A 120 5.29 -12.14 12.32
C PRO A 120 6.32 -12.76 11.37
N LEU A 121 6.07 -12.64 10.06
CA LEU A 121 7.08 -12.94 9.05
C LEU A 121 8.25 -11.93 9.18
N PRO A 122 9.49 -12.39 8.97
CA PRO A 122 10.64 -11.49 8.86
C PRO A 122 10.44 -10.44 7.76
N ALA A 123 10.84 -9.20 8.02
CA ALA A 123 10.70 -8.09 7.06
C ALA A 123 11.54 -8.30 5.78
N ASP A 124 12.69 -8.98 5.91
CA ASP A 124 13.61 -9.31 4.81
C ASP A 124 13.33 -10.71 4.25
N LEU A 125 12.44 -10.78 3.25
CA LEU A 125 11.97 -12.03 2.62
C LEU A 125 12.87 -12.53 1.48
N GLY A 126 14.18 -12.60 1.70
CA GLY A 126 15.04 -13.39 0.82
C GLY A 126 14.63 -14.87 0.90
N LEU A 127 14.39 -15.54 -0.24
CA LEU A 127 13.91 -16.94 -0.29
C LEU A 127 14.76 -17.88 0.58
N SER A 128 16.08 -17.72 0.55
CA SER A 128 17.01 -18.52 1.36
C SER A 128 16.90 -18.21 2.86
N GLY A 129 16.62 -16.97 3.23
CA GLY A 129 16.46 -16.54 4.62
C GLY A 129 15.13 -16.99 5.22
N LEU A 130 14.04 -16.91 4.45
CA LEU A 130 12.74 -17.43 4.84
C LEU A 130 12.78 -18.96 5.04
N ILE A 131 13.40 -19.69 4.10
CA ILE A 131 13.57 -21.14 4.23
C ILE A 131 14.40 -21.48 5.45
N ALA A 132 15.58 -20.87 5.63
CA ALA A 132 16.45 -21.17 6.78
C ALA A 132 15.77 -20.87 8.13
N PHE A 133 15.03 -19.76 8.23
CA PHE A 133 14.28 -19.41 9.43
C PHE A 133 13.13 -20.39 9.71
N ALA A 134 12.33 -20.67 8.68
CA ALA A 134 11.14 -21.51 8.83
C ALA A 134 11.52 -22.98 9.07
N GLU A 135 12.57 -23.50 8.43
CA GLU A 135 13.09 -24.84 8.67
C GLU A 135 13.69 -25.00 10.07
N ALA A 136 14.41 -23.98 10.56
CA ALA A 136 14.97 -24.00 11.91
C ALA A 136 13.89 -24.06 13.00
N LYS A 137 12.67 -23.57 12.72
CA LYS A 137 11.61 -23.41 13.71
C LYS A 137 10.47 -24.40 13.58
N PHE A 138 10.05 -24.70 12.36
CA PHE A 138 8.87 -25.52 12.07
C PHE A 138 9.22 -26.86 11.42
N GLY A 139 10.51 -27.08 11.10
CA GLY A 139 11.02 -28.30 10.49
C GLY A 139 11.17 -28.20 8.98
N ALA A 140 11.90 -29.17 8.41
CA ALA A 140 12.15 -29.23 6.97
C ALA A 140 10.86 -29.53 6.19
N ALA A 141 10.71 -28.91 5.03
CA ALA A 141 9.63 -29.16 4.07
C ALA A 141 10.20 -29.31 2.67
N SER A 142 9.38 -29.76 1.71
CA SER A 142 9.82 -29.79 0.32
C SER A 142 10.11 -28.37 -0.19
N ARG A 143 11.08 -28.26 -1.09
CA ARG A 143 11.44 -26.97 -1.70
C ARG A 143 10.26 -26.32 -2.43
N ASP A 144 9.39 -27.16 -3.02
CA ASP A 144 8.19 -26.72 -3.72
C ASP A 144 7.14 -26.15 -2.75
N TYR A 145 7.01 -26.72 -1.55
CA TYR A 145 6.15 -26.16 -0.50
C TYR A 145 6.64 -24.77 -0.07
N TRP A 146 7.93 -24.62 0.22
CA TRP A 146 8.47 -23.31 0.61
C TRP A 146 8.40 -22.27 -0.51
N ARG A 147 8.49 -22.70 -1.76
CA ARG A 147 8.25 -21.83 -2.91
C ARG A 147 6.82 -21.31 -2.94
N ALA A 148 5.84 -22.22 -2.82
CA ALA A 148 4.42 -21.86 -2.78
C ALA A 148 4.09 -20.98 -1.56
N PHE A 149 4.67 -21.28 -0.40
CA PHE A 149 4.54 -20.49 0.81
C PHE A 149 5.10 -19.06 0.62
N ARG A 150 6.24 -18.91 -0.08
CA ARG A 150 6.77 -17.58 -0.41
C ARG A 150 5.86 -16.82 -1.37
N GLU A 151 5.33 -17.48 -2.39
CA GLU A 151 4.40 -16.86 -3.35
C GLU A 151 3.12 -16.38 -2.64
N ALA A 152 2.58 -17.20 -1.72
CA ALA A 152 1.49 -16.80 -0.83
C ALA A 152 1.92 -15.63 0.08
N ALA A 153 3.11 -15.66 0.68
CA ALA A 153 3.61 -14.58 1.54
C ALA A 153 3.72 -13.25 0.80
N LEU A 154 4.22 -13.27 -0.44
CA LEU A 154 4.29 -12.08 -1.30
C LEU A 154 2.90 -11.57 -1.64
N THR A 155 1.97 -12.46 -1.95
CA THR A 155 0.57 -12.10 -2.24
C THR A 155 -0.09 -11.45 -1.03
N VAL A 156 0.02 -12.05 0.16
CA VAL A 156 -0.53 -11.50 1.40
C VAL A 156 0.14 -10.18 1.75
N ARG A 157 1.46 -10.05 1.60
CA ARG A 157 2.19 -8.80 1.86
C ARG A 157 1.83 -7.69 0.88
N MET A 158 1.66 -8.00 -0.41
CA MET A 158 1.15 -7.05 -1.40
C MET A 158 -0.27 -6.60 -1.03
N ARG A 159 -1.15 -7.54 -0.69
CA ARG A 159 -2.52 -7.23 -0.24
C ARG A 159 -2.51 -6.37 1.02
N ALA A 160 -1.70 -6.71 2.02
CA ALA A 160 -1.57 -5.94 3.26
C ALA A 160 -1.00 -4.53 3.02
N ASN A 161 -0.10 -4.36 2.04
CA ASN A 161 0.45 -3.05 1.67
C ASN A 161 -0.52 -2.21 0.82
N SER A 162 -1.28 -2.83 -0.09
CA SER A 162 -2.33 -2.15 -0.86
C SER A 162 -3.51 -1.77 0.04
N GLN A 163 -3.87 -2.65 0.97
CA GLN A 163 -4.89 -2.40 1.97
C GLN A 163 -4.42 -1.35 2.99
N SER A 164 -3.16 -1.34 3.43
CA SER A 164 -2.70 -0.27 4.33
C SER A 164 -2.72 1.12 3.67
N ALA A 165 -2.53 1.20 2.35
CA ALA A 165 -2.75 2.43 1.58
C ALA A 165 -4.23 2.81 1.47
N GLU A 166 -5.15 1.85 1.29
CA GLU A 166 -6.60 2.09 1.23
C GLU A 166 -7.26 2.31 2.62
N TYR A 167 -6.71 1.77 3.71
CA TYR A 167 -7.34 1.76 5.05
C TYR A 167 -6.83 2.84 6.03
N GLN A 168 -5.80 3.63 5.71
CA GLN A 168 -5.48 4.80 6.54
C GLN A 168 -6.61 5.85 6.55
N LEU A 169 -7.59 5.74 5.64
CA LEU A 169 -8.77 6.60 5.60
C LEU A 169 -9.92 6.16 6.53
N ALA A 170 -9.90 4.95 7.12
CA ALA A 170 -11.07 4.40 7.83
C ALA A 170 -10.94 4.28 9.37
N ALA A 171 -9.85 4.73 10.00
CA ALA A 171 -9.56 4.41 11.41
C ALA A 171 -9.12 5.62 12.27
N ARG A 172 -9.98 6.63 12.40
CA ARG A 172 -10.06 7.42 13.64
C ARG A 172 -11.43 7.21 14.28
N ARG A 173 -11.52 6.29 15.25
CA ARG A 173 -12.71 6.14 16.10
C ARG A 173 -12.45 6.69 17.50
N ALA A 174 -13.40 7.52 17.91
CA ALA A 174 -13.55 8.15 19.21
C ALA A 174 -13.59 7.15 20.39
N PRO A 175 -13.25 7.60 21.61
CA PRO A 175 -13.36 6.80 22.83
C PRO A 175 -14.83 6.49 23.19
N LYS A 176 -15.04 5.28 23.70
CA LYS A 176 -16.32 4.68 24.10
C LYS A 176 -16.70 5.19 25.51
N PRO A 177 -17.91 5.75 25.73
CA PRO A 177 -18.39 6.02 27.09
C PRO A 177 -18.91 4.73 27.74
N GLU A 178 -18.45 4.47 28.97
CA GLU A 178 -18.92 3.40 29.85
C GLU A 178 -20.33 3.70 30.39
N ASP A 179 -21.17 2.66 30.43
CA ASP A 179 -22.53 2.69 30.95
C ASP A 179 -22.54 2.71 32.50
N ARG A 180 -23.07 3.82 33.04
CA ARG A 180 -24.11 3.96 34.09
C ARG A 180 -24.04 3.13 35.40
N PRO A 181 -24.45 3.73 36.53
CA PRO A 181 -25.88 3.99 36.82
C PRO A 181 -26.24 5.46 37.01
#